data_AF-A0A7X9WNH7-F1
#
_entry.id   AF-A0A7X9WNH7-F1
#
_cell.length_a   1.000
_cell.length_b   1.000
_cell.length_c   1.000
_cell.angle_alpha   90.00
_cell.angle_beta   90.00
_cell.angle_gamma   90.00
#
_symmetry.space_group_name_H-M   'P 1'
#
loop_
_entity.id
_entity.type
_entity.pdbx_description
1 polymer ?
#
loop_
_entity_poly.entity_id
_entity_poly.type
_entity_poly.pdbx_seq_one_letter_code
_entity_poly.pdbx_strand_id
1 'polypeptide(L)'
;MQKFAMLLAIALAAPVAAHAQSQPTPKTTPRPAHDRIVDVAKGDPEMQAAIAKARAELPGFFARSAAPQSGDSYFLVKYNLTPQGTAEFIWAEVIAHKGDTTIARLINNPRAPGFAKGQQVTVRNADIIDWGYVKNGVMQGNYTTRILLPHMAPAEAAALRRAYGW
;
A
#
# COMPACT_ATOMS: atom_id res chain seq x y z
N MET A 1 0.89 -14.88 21.07
CA MET A 1 1.65 -14.57 19.84
C MET A 1 1.38 -13.11 19.47
N GLN A 2 2.43 -12.32 19.25
CA GLN A 2 2.29 -10.89 18.93
C GLN A 2 1.94 -10.72 17.44
N LYS A 3 0.88 -9.97 17.15
CA LYS A 3 0.37 -9.67 15.81
C LYS A 3 0.67 -8.21 15.46
N PHE A 4 0.84 -7.91 14.18
CA PHE A 4 0.97 -6.54 13.69
C PHE A 4 -0.02 -6.26 12.58
N ALA A 5 -0.39 -4.98 12.44
CA ALA A 5 -1.40 -4.55 11.51
C ALA A 5 -0.79 -4.08 10.18
N MET A 6 -1.29 -4.65 9.09
CA MET A 6 -0.98 -4.23 7.73
C MET A 6 -2.17 -3.58 7.05
N LEU A 7 -2.01 -2.34 6.60
CA LEU A 7 -2.99 -1.65 5.79
C LEU A 7 -2.87 -2.10 4.32
N LEU A 8 -4.01 -2.36 3.68
CA LEU A 8 -4.12 -2.61 2.25
C LEU A 8 -4.40 -1.30 1.50
N ALA A 9 -3.67 -1.03 0.42
CA ALA A 9 -3.96 0.10 -0.45
C ALA A 9 -5.06 -0.27 -1.45
N ILE A 10 -6.33 0.02 -1.13
CA ILE A 10 -7.42 -0.04 -2.10
C ILE A 10 -7.75 1.38 -2.55
N ALA A 11 -6.93 1.97 -3.42
CA ALA A 11 -7.31 3.21 -4.09
C ALA A 11 -6.47 3.45 -5.36
N LEU A 12 -6.75 2.70 -6.41
CA LEU A 12 -6.54 3.18 -7.77
C LEU A 12 -7.91 3.63 -8.28
N ALA A 13 -8.27 4.87 -8.03
CA ALA A 13 -9.45 5.45 -8.65
C ALA A 13 -9.16 5.62 -10.15
N ALA A 14 -9.79 4.80 -10.99
CA ALA A 14 -9.91 5.12 -12.40
C ALA A 14 -10.69 6.45 -12.54
N PRO A 15 -10.39 7.30 -13.54
CA PRO A 15 -11.22 8.47 -13.81
C PRO A 15 -12.62 7.99 -14.19
N VAL A 16 -13.61 8.31 -13.36
CA VAL A 16 -15.03 8.10 -13.70
C VAL A 16 -15.37 9.12 -14.78
N ALA A 17 -15.55 8.65 -16.02
CA ALA A 17 -16.24 9.43 -17.03
C ALA A 17 -17.66 9.71 -16.51
N ALA A 18 -17.96 10.97 -16.24
CA ALA A 18 -19.28 11.40 -15.78
C ALA A 18 -20.32 11.07 -16.85
N HIS A 19 -21.27 10.19 -16.53
CA HIS A 19 -22.61 10.19 -17.13
C HIS A 19 -23.61 10.24 -15.98
N ALA A 20 -24.31 11.36 -15.89
CA ALA A 20 -25.29 11.66 -14.87
C ALA A 20 -26.56 10.82 -15.05
N GLN A 21 -26.97 10.10 -14.01
CA GLN A 21 -28.38 9.75 -13.78
C GLN A 21 -28.67 9.83 -12.28
N SER A 22 -29.61 10.72 -11.94
CA SER A 22 -30.06 11.04 -10.59
C SER A 22 -30.97 9.95 -10.03
N GLN A 23 -30.63 9.39 -8.86
CA GLN A 23 -31.59 8.71 -7.98
C GLN A 23 -31.38 9.17 -6.53
N PRO A 24 -32.45 9.43 -5.75
CA PRO A 24 -32.30 9.86 -4.37
C PRO A 24 -32.05 8.64 -3.47
N THR A 25 -30.84 8.52 -2.92
CA THR A 25 -30.52 7.49 -1.92
C THR A 25 -30.86 7.95 -0.50
N PRO A 26 -31.28 7.04 0.41
CA PRO A 26 -31.52 7.37 1.81
C PRO A 26 -30.22 7.84 2.48
N LYS A 27 -30.33 8.86 3.35
CA LYS A 27 -29.24 9.40 4.17
C LYS A 27 -28.73 8.35 5.17
N THR A 28 -27.85 7.47 4.71
CA THR A 28 -26.86 6.83 5.58
C THR A 28 -25.57 7.59 5.37
N THR A 29 -25.19 8.41 6.35
CA THR A 29 -23.88 9.04 6.37
C THR A 29 -22.84 7.91 6.26
N PRO A 30 -22.05 7.83 5.18
CA PRO A 30 -21.03 6.80 5.08
C PRO A 30 -20.06 7.02 6.25
N ARG A 31 -19.92 6.03 7.12
CA ARG A 31 -18.76 5.96 8.02
C ARG A 31 -17.53 6.07 7.11
N PRO A 32 -16.54 6.94 7.38
CA PRO A 32 -15.33 6.98 6.57
C PRO A 32 -14.78 5.55 6.52
N ALA A 33 -14.60 5.04 5.30
CA ALA A 33 -14.05 3.71 5.08
C ALA A 33 -12.64 3.70 5.67
N HIS A 34 -12.49 3.11 6.85
CA HIS A 34 -11.17 2.87 7.40
C HIS A 34 -10.49 1.81 6.54
N ASP A 35 -9.25 2.08 6.15
CA ASP A 35 -8.45 1.17 5.35
C ASP A 35 -8.34 -0.20 6.04
N ARG A 36 -8.47 -1.27 5.26
CA ARG A 36 -8.54 -2.63 5.82
C ARG A 36 -7.21 -3.05 6.42
N ILE A 37 -7.30 -3.70 7.58
CA ILE A 37 -6.18 -4.19 8.38
C ILE A 37 -6.14 -5.72 8.33
N VAL A 38 -4.95 -6.28 8.14
CA VAL A 38 -4.69 -7.71 8.32
C VAL A 38 -3.65 -7.89 9.42
N ASP A 39 -3.97 -8.76 10.38
CA ASP A 39 -3.06 -9.15 11.44
C ASP A 39 -2.16 -10.29 10.98
N VAL A 40 -0.84 -10.09 11.03
CA VAL A 40 0.15 -11.11 10.68
C VAL A 40 0.93 -11.53 11.91
N ALA A 41 1.17 -12.83 12.07
CA ALA A 41 2.00 -13.35 13.15
C ALA A 41 3.46 -12.90 12.97
N LYS A 42 4.09 -12.44 14.06
CA LYS A 42 5.52 -12.15 14.07
C LYS A 42 6.31 -13.44 13.74
N GLY A 43 7.07 -13.41 12.66
CA GLY A 43 7.96 -14.52 12.25
C GLY A 43 7.40 -15.48 11.20
N ASP A 44 6.28 -15.15 10.55
CA ASP A 44 5.80 -15.91 9.39
C ASP A 44 6.89 -15.98 8.29
N PRO A 45 7.36 -17.18 7.91
CA PRO A 45 8.48 -17.34 6.99
C PRO A 45 8.15 -16.86 5.57
N GLU A 46 6.91 -17.01 5.11
CA GLU A 46 6.48 -16.54 3.79
C GLU A 46 6.44 -15.01 3.74
N MET A 47 5.95 -14.38 4.81
CA MET A 47 5.97 -12.93 4.95
C MET A 47 7.42 -12.39 5.00
N GLN A 48 8.32 -13.05 5.74
CA GLN A 48 9.73 -12.63 5.78
C GLN A 48 10.41 -12.77 4.41
N ALA A 49 10.14 -13.85 3.68
CA ALA A 49 10.65 -14.04 2.32
C ALA A 49 10.14 -12.96 1.36
N ALA A 50 8.84 -12.61 1.45
CA ALA A 50 8.24 -11.54 0.67
C ALA A 50 8.89 -10.17 0.96
N ILE A 51 9.11 -9.85 2.24
CA ILE A 51 9.80 -8.62 2.66
C ILE A 51 11.25 -8.60 2.15
N ALA A 52 11.97 -9.71 2.26
CA ALA A 52 13.35 -9.82 1.79
C ALA A 52 13.45 -9.59 0.28
N LYS A 53 12.54 -10.20 -0.49
CA LYS A 53 12.45 -10.00 -1.94
C LYS A 53 12.14 -8.55 -2.29
N ALA A 54 11.17 -7.93 -1.62
CA ALA A 54 10.83 -6.53 -1.83
C ALA A 54 12.05 -5.62 -1.61
N ARG A 55 12.79 -5.82 -0.50
CA ARG A 55 14.00 -5.05 -0.17
C ARG A 55 15.11 -5.23 -1.19
N ALA A 56 15.34 -6.47 -1.66
CA ALA A 56 16.36 -6.75 -2.68
C ALA A 56 16.11 -6.00 -4.00
N GLU A 57 14.84 -5.73 -4.32
CA GLU A 57 14.42 -5.07 -5.56
C GLU A 57 14.22 -3.55 -5.43
N LEU A 58 14.41 -2.97 -4.23
CA LEU A 58 14.28 -1.53 -4.02
C LEU A 58 15.15 -0.67 -4.95
N PRO A 59 16.42 -1.02 -5.26
CA PRO A 59 17.22 -0.23 -6.19
C PRO A 59 16.57 -0.10 -7.56
N GLY A 60 16.00 -1.20 -8.08
CA GLY A 60 15.28 -1.21 -9.36
C GLY A 60 13.97 -0.43 -9.31
N PHE A 61 13.22 -0.56 -8.21
CA PHE A 61 12.00 0.22 -7.98
C PHE A 61 12.28 1.73 -7.97
N PHE A 62 13.29 2.18 -7.23
CA PHE A 62 13.61 3.61 -7.16
C PHE A 62 14.21 4.16 -8.45
N ALA A 63 15.00 3.37 -9.17
CA ALA A 63 15.44 3.74 -10.52
C ALA A 63 14.24 3.95 -11.46
N ARG A 64 13.23 3.06 -11.37
CA ARG A 64 11.98 3.17 -12.13
C ARG A 64 11.14 4.37 -11.71
N SER A 65 11.06 4.67 -10.41
CA SER A 65 10.30 5.84 -9.91
C SER A 65 10.95 7.17 -10.32
N ALA A 66 12.28 7.21 -10.43
CA ALA A 66 13.01 8.39 -10.87
C ALA A 66 12.88 8.66 -12.38
N ALA A 67 12.63 7.61 -13.18
CA ALA A 67 12.40 7.70 -14.62
C ALA A 67 11.22 6.80 -15.06
N PRO A 68 9.96 7.19 -14.74
CA PRO A 68 8.80 6.42 -15.13
C PRO A 68 8.68 6.29 -16.65
N GLN A 69 8.27 5.12 -17.13
CA GLN A 69 7.94 4.90 -18.54
C GLN A 69 6.46 5.18 -18.79
N SER A 70 6.08 5.29 -20.07
CA SER A 70 4.68 5.38 -20.46
C SER A 70 3.86 4.23 -19.88
N GLY A 71 2.72 4.57 -19.27
CA GLY A 71 1.84 3.61 -18.59
C GLY A 71 2.22 3.29 -17.15
N ASP A 72 3.31 3.85 -16.62
CA ASP A 72 3.63 3.75 -15.20
C ASP A 72 2.89 4.80 -14.38
N SER A 73 2.45 4.41 -13.19
CA SER A 73 1.83 5.33 -12.23
C SER A 73 1.87 4.77 -10.80
N TYR A 74 1.54 5.63 -9.82
CA TYR A 74 1.35 5.26 -8.41
C TYR A 74 2.53 4.50 -7.79
N PHE A 75 3.70 5.15 -7.70
CA PHE A 75 4.85 4.58 -7.01
C PHE A 75 4.65 4.66 -5.50
N LEU A 76 4.51 3.51 -4.85
CA LEU A 76 4.20 3.39 -3.43
C LEU A 76 5.28 2.57 -2.70
N VAL A 77 5.54 2.94 -1.46
CA VAL A 77 6.31 2.14 -0.50
C VAL A 77 5.45 1.80 0.69
N LYS A 78 5.63 0.59 1.25
CA LYS A 78 5.04 0.19 2.54
C LYS A 78 6.13 0.12 3.58
N TYR A 79 5.92 0.74 4.73
CA TYR A 79 6.94 0.81 5.77
C TYR A 79 6.32 0.74 7.17
N ASN A 80 7.15 0.48 8.18
CA ASN A 80 6.72 0.55 9.58
C ASN A 80 6.64 2.01 10.05
N LEU A 81 5.42 2.51 10.25
CA LEU A 81 5.17 3.89 10.71
C LEU A 81 5.59 4.10 12.16
N THR A 82 5.52 3.06 12.99
CA THR A 82 5.69 3.11 14.45
C THR A 82 6.71 2.07 14.95
N PRO A 83 8.00 2.20 14.58
CA PRO A 83 9.01 1.19 14.89
C PRO A 83 9.29 1.02 16.39
N GLN A 84 9.00 2.04 17.21
CA GLN A 84 9.25 2.06 18.64
C GLN A 84 8.04 1.56 19.48
N GLY A 85 6.93 1.19 18.84
CA GLY A 85 5.70 0.78 19.52
C GLY A 85 5.02 -0.41 18.85
N THR A 86 3.68 -0.43 18.90
CA THR A 86 2.90 -1.39 18.11
C THR A 86 3.06 -1.05 16.65
N ALA A 87 3.74 -1.92 15.89
CA ALA A 87 4.02 -1.66 14.48
C ALA A 87 2.72 -1.53 13.67
N GLU A 88 2.61 -0.41 12.96
CA GLU A 88 1.62 -0.17 11.93
C GLU A 88 2.32 -0.08 10.58
N PHE A 89 2.01 -1.01 9.68
CA PHE A 89 2.56 -1.00 8.32
C PHE A 89 1.60 -0.32 7.36
N ILE A 90 2.05 0.78 6.75
CA ILE A 90 1.22 1.68 5.96
C ILE A 90 1.84 1.98 4.61
N TRP A 91 1.00 2.23 3.60
CA TRP A 91 1.44 2.67 2.29
C TRP A 91 1.60 4.18 2.21
N ALA A 92 2.64 4.61 1.52
CA ALA A 92 2.91 6.01 1.21
C ALA A 92 3.35 6.15 -0.26
N GLU A 93 2.88 7.19 -0.92
CA GLU A 93 3.25 7.54 -2.29
C GLU A 93 4.58 8.27 -2.31
N VAL A 94 5.50 7.81 -3.17
CA VAL A 94 6.85 8.38 -3.29
C VAL A 94 6.77 9.75 -3.94
N ILE A 95 7.35 10.76 -3.29
CA ILE A 95 7.53 12.12 -3.84
C ILE A 95 8.95 12.26 -4.40
N ALA A 96 9.94 11.83 -3.62
CA ALA A 96 11.35 11.87 -4.00
C ALA A 96 12.14 10.80 -3.25
N HIS A 97 13.20 10.30 -3.86
CA HIS A 97 14.14 9.37 -3.24
C HIS A 97 15.58 9.83 -3.50
N LYS A 98 16.42 9.80 -2.47
CA LYS A 98 17.86 10.09 -2.57
C LYS A 98 18.64 9.23 -1.59
N GLY A 99 19.55 8.42 -2.12
CA GLY A 99 20.40 7.54 -1.31
C GLY A 99 19.60 6.48 -0.57
N ASP A 100 19.43 6.67 0.72
CA ASP A 100 18.73 5.76 1.63
C ASP A 100 17.44 6.34 2.21
N THR A 101 17.02 7.50 1.70
CA THR A 101 15.95 8.32 2.24
C THR A 101 14.91 8.63 1.18
N THR A 102 13.65 8.38 1.51
CA THR A 102 12.48 8.63 0.67
C THR A 102 11.58 9.64 1.35
N ILE A 103 11.23 10.71 0.64
CA ILE A 103 10.13 11.60 1.01
C ILE A 103 8.87 11.03 0.37
N ALA A 104 7.87 10.73 1.19
CA ALA A 104 6.63 10.10 0.75
C ALA A 104 5.41 10.76 1.40
N ARG A 105 4.22 10.51 0.87
CA ARG A 105 2.95 11.00 1.38
C ARG A 105 2.05 9.83 1.78
N LEU A 106 1.54 9.81 3.01
CA LEU A 106 0.65 8.76 3.48
C LEU A 106 -0.65 8.73 2.64
N ILE A 107 -1.01 7.56 2.10
CA ILE A 107 -2.21 7.40 1.26
C ILE A 107 -3.39 6.74 1.99
N ASN A 108 -3.10 6.14 3.15
CA ASN A 108 -4.08 5.55 4.05
C ASN A 108 -4.26 6.40 5.31
N ASN A 109 -5.34 6.18 6.05
CA ASN A 109 -5.59 6.77 7.37
C ASN A 109 -4.81 6.00 8.45
N PRO A 110 -3.80 6.61 9.10
CA PRO A 110 -3.05 5.96 10.17
C PRO A 110 -3.89 5.79 11.43
N ARG A 111 -3.61 4.75 12.22
CA ARG A 111 -4.09 4.64 13.61
C ARG A 111 -3.12 5.23 14.61
N ALA A 112 -1.83 5.27 14.26
CA ALA A 112 -0.80 5.90 15.06
C ALA A 112 -1.15 7.38 15.33
N PRO A 113 -1.21 7.80 16.61
CA PRO A 113 -1.48 9.20 16.93
C PRO A 113 -0.36 10.09 16.40
N GLY A 114 -0.71 11.30 15.98
CA GLY A 114 0.25 12.26 15.40
C GLY A 114 0.52 12.06 13.91
N PHE A 115 -0.16 11.12 13.26
CA PHE A 115 -0.11 10.94 11.81
C PHE A 115 -1.48 11.11 11.16
N ALA A 116 -1.51 11.68 9.95
CA ALA A 116 -2.72 11.84 9.16
C ALA A 116 -2.52 11.41 7.69
N LYS A 117 -3.60 10.97 7.04
CA LYS A 117 -3.59 10.77 5.58
C LYS A 117 -3.20 12.08 4.88
N GLY A 118 -2.36 11.99 3.85
CA GLY A 118 -1.83 13.15 3.13
C GLY A 118 -0.60 13.79 3.77
N GLN A 119 -0.22 13.39 4.99
CA GLN A 119 1.00 13.87 5.63
C GLN A 119 2.25 13.40 4.90
N GLN A 120 3.22 14.31 4.75
CA GLN A 120 4.55 13.98 4.26
C GLN A 120 5.39 13.35 5.38
N VAL A 121 6.10 12.28 5.02
CA VAL A 121 6.92 11.47 5.91
C VAL A 121 8.29 11.22 5.28
N THR A 122 9.29 11.01 6.13
CA THR A 122 10.64 10.59 5.72
C THR A 122 10.80 9.12 6.06
N VAL A 123 11.09 8.31 5.04
CA VAL A 123 11.17 6.84 5.15
C VAL A 123 12.60 6.40 4.84
N ARG A 124 13.18 5.56 5.70
CA ARG A 124 14.49 4.94 5.46
C ARG A 124 14.30 3.64 4.68
N ASN A 125 15.22 3.33 3.78
CA ASN A 125 15.15 2.05 3.03
C ASN A 125 15.08 0.82 3.95
N ALA A 126 15.74 0.88 5.12
CA ALA A 126 15.70 -0.18 6.12
C ALA A 126 14.29 -0.43 6.70
N ASP A 127 13.43 0.59 6.72
CA ASP A 127 12.07 0.50 7.27
C ASP A 127 11.04 0.05 6.22
N ILE A 128 11.41 0.06 4.94
CA ILE A 128 10.56 -0.40 3.85
C ILE A 128 10.46 -1.92 3.89
N ILE A 129 9.23 -2.41 3.79
CA ILE A 129 8.89 -3.82 3.81
C ILE A 129 8.19 -4.29 2.53
N ASP A 130 7.71 -3.36 1.70
CA ASP A 130 7.12 -3.66 0.39
C ASP A 130 7.15 -2.41 -0.49
N TRP A 131 6.90 -2.58 -1.78
CA TRP A 131 6.73 -1.50 -2.74
C TRP A 131 5.74 -1.91 -3.83
N GLY A 132 5.23 -0.94 -4.56
CA GLY A 132 4.35 -1.20 -5.70
C GLY A 132 4.30 -0.03 -6.67
N TYR A 133 4.02 -0.34 -7.93
CA TYR A 133 3.63 0.66 -8.92
C TYR A 133 2.76 0.00 -9.99
N VAL A 134 1.93 0.79 -10.66
CA VAL A 134 1.10 0.31 -11.76
C VAL A 134 1.90 0.43 -13.04
N LYS A 135 1.96 -0.65 -13.83
CA LYS A 135 2.49 -0.66 -15.19
C LYS A 135 1.40 -1.16 -16.13
N ASN A 136 0.89 -0.29 -17.02
CA ASN A 136 -0.16 -0.62 -17.98
C ASN A 136 -1.39 -1.29 -17.32
N GLY A 137 -1.84 -0.75 -16.19
CA GLY A 137 -2.98 -1.28 -15.44
C GLY A 137 -2.68 -2.51 -14.57
N VAL A 138 -1.44 -3.01 -14.56
CA VAL A 138 -1.03 -4.16 -13.74
C VAL A 138 -0.13 -3.72 -12.59
N MET A 139 -0.51 -4.07 -11.36
CA MET A 139 0.27 -3.81 -10.16
C MET A 139 1.54 -4.66 -10.12
N GLN A 140 2.69 -4.00 -10.10
CA GLN A 140 4.01 -4.58 -9.90
C GLN A 140 4.36 -4.60 -8.40
N GLY A 141 5.24 -5.51 -7.99
CA GLY A 141 5.61 -5.68 -6.58
C GLY A 141 4.45 -6.22 -5.73
N ASN A 142 4.14 -5.52 -4.63
CA ASN A 142 3.09 -5.87 -3.68
C ASN A 142 3.28 -7.28 -3.08
N TYR A 143 4.53 -7.62 -2.76
CA TYR A 143 4.91 -8.97 -2.35
C TYR A 143 4.20 -9.39 -1.07
N THR A 144 4.13 -8.51 -0.08
CA THR A 144 3.45 -8.79 1.19
C THR A 144 1.95 -8.96 0.97
N THR A 145 1.34 -8.14 0.10
CA THR A 145 -0.08 -8.26 -0.27
C THR A 145 -0.38 -9.62 -0.91
N ARG A 146 0.50 -10.13 -1.79
CA ARG A 146 0.33 -11.46 -2.41
C ARG A 146 0.27 -12.58 -1.37
N ILE A 147 1.11 -12.52 -0.33
CA ILE A 147 1.08 -13.49 0.79
C ILE A 147 -0.23 -13.42 1.57
N LEU A 148 -0.86 -12.25 1.67
CA LEU A 148 -2.13 -12.11 2.39
C LEU A 148 -3.33 -12.70 1.62
N LEU A 149 -3.26 -12.78 0.29
CA LEU A 149 -4.40 -13.17 -0.55
C LEU A 149 -5.06 -14.51 -0.17
N PRO A 150 -4.33 -15.61 0.13
CA PRO A 150 -4.94 -16.88 0.50
C PRO A 150 -5.67 -16.83 1.85
N HIS A 151 -5.37 -15.82 2.68
CA HIS A 151 -5.99 -15.63 4.00
C HIS A 151 -7.16 -14.64 3.97
N MET A 152 -7.51 -14.11 2.80
CA MET A 152 -8.68 -13.24 2.61
C MET A 152 -9.93 -14.06 2.32
N ALA A 153 -11.11 -13.45 2.52
CA ALA A 153 -12.34 -14.02 2.01
C ALA A 153 -12.24 -14.16 0.47
N PRO A 154 -12.71 -15.26 -0.15
CA PRO A 154 -12.51 -15.50 -1.58
C PRO A 154 -12.97 -14.35 -2.49
N ALA A 155 -14.12 -13.75 -2.20
CA ALA A 155 -14.65 -12.61 -2.95
C ALA A 155 -13.74 -11.38 -2.86
N GLU A 156 -13.15 -11.13 -1.69
CA GLU A 156 -12.23 -10.03 -1.47
C GLU A 156 -10.90 -10.25 -2.20
N ALA A 157 -10.34 -11.45 -2.10
CA ALA A 157 -9.11 -11.81 -2.78
C ALA A 157 -9.27 -11.73 -4.31
N ALA A 158 -10.44 -12.11 -4.84
CA ALA A 158 -10.79 -11.98 -6.25
C ALA A 158 -10.96 -10.52 -6.68
N ALA A 159 -11.60 -9.69 -5.85
CA ALA A 159 -11.73 -8.26 -6.11
C ALA A 159 -10.36 -7.57 -6.16
N LEU A 160 -9.46 -7.90 -5.23
CA LEU A 160 -8.11 -7.32 -5.20
C LEU A 160 -7.29 -7.74 -6.43
N ARG A 161 -7.32 -9.02 -6.81
CA ARG A 161 -6.66 -9.50 -8.05
C ARG A 161 -7.13 -8.73 -9.26
N ARG A 162 -8.45 -8.61 -9.44
CA ARG A 162 -9.05 -7.85 -10.54
C ARG A 162 -8.59 -6.39 -10.54
N ALA A 163 -8.62 -5.74 -9.38
CA ALA A 163 -8.19 -4.34 -9.25
C ALA A 163 -6.70 -4.14 -9.55
N TYR A 164 -5.87 -5.16 -9.31
CA TYR A 164 -4.43 -5.11 -9.49
C TYR A 164 -3.96 -5.73 -10.82
N GLY A 165 -4.88 -6.22 -11.66
CA GLY A 165 -4.54 -6.88 -12.92
C GLY A 165 -3.78 -8.19 -12.74
N TRP A 166 -4.03 -8.91 -11.64
CA TRP A 166 -3.43 -10.21 -11.31
C TRP A 166 -4.33 -11.39 -11.70
#